data_AF-A0A480AFZ8-F1
#
_entry.id   AF-A0A480AFZ8-F1
#
_cell.length_a   1.000
_cell.length_b   1.000
_cell.length_c   1.000
_cell.angle_alpha   90.00
_cell.angle_beta   90.00
_cell.angle_gamma   90.00
#
_symmetry.space_group_name_H-M   'P 1'
#
loop_
_entity.id
_entity.type
_entity.pdbx_description
1 polymer ?
#
loop_
_entity_poly.entity_id
_entity_poly.type
_entity_poly.pdbx_seq_one_letter_code
_entity_poly.pdbx_strand_id
1 'polypeptide(L)'
;MDKQESLKYKFSKLFNNIASIPKQLSNAIQKGLKETFSLVCVKNGLLDFELIEEDVKQIHETMKSKGDKVLRSHLILDNERDLMEIRTYTERSDKTFVNTIDAKVKRVTNIPSEILEELQKEGRVELSLTLVN
;
A
#
# COMPACT_ATOMS: atom_id res chain seq x y z
N MET A 1 -20.25 -18.39 1.17
CA MET A 1 -18.89 -18.41 0.60
C MET A 1 -18.30 -17.05 0.93
N ASP A 2 -17.39 -17.02 1.91
CA ASP A 2 -16.91 -15.78 2.53
C ASP A 2 -16.07 -14.97 1.54
N LYS A 3 -16.47 -13.73 1.27
CA LYS A 3 -15.76 -12.80 0.36
C LYS A 3 -14.28 -12.62 0.75
N GLN A 4 -13.96 -12.73 2.04
CA GLN A 4 -12.59 -12.70 2.54
C GLN A 4 -11.70 -13.85 2.05
N GLU A 5 -12.28 -14.99 1.65
CA GLU A 5 -11.52 -16.17 1.21
C GLU A 5 -11.04 -16.04 -0.24
N SER A 6 -11.75 -15.26 -1.06
CA SER A 6 -11.46 -14.97 -2.47
C SER A 6 -10.21 -14.07 -2.63
N LEU A 7 -10.13 -13.00 -1.84
CA LEU A 7 -8.97 -12.09 -1.85
C LEU A 7 -7.70 -12.76 -1.34
N LYS A 8 -7.81 -13.66 -0.34
CA LYS A 8 -6.69 -14.44 0.17
C LYS A 8 -6.05 -15.38 -0.85
N TYR A 9 -6.79 -15.76 -1.91
CA TYR A 9 -6.31 -16.72 -2.90
C TYR A 9 -5.56 -16.06 -4.08
N LYS A 10 -5.85 -14.79 -4.39
CA LYS A 10 -5.18 -14.05 -5.48
C LYS A 10 -3.93 -13.29 -5.02
N PHE A 11 -3.79 -13.00 -3.73
CA PHE A 11 -2.57 -12.42 -3.15
C PHE A 11 -1.80 -13.48 -2.40
N SER A 12 -0.47 -13.32 -2.34
CA SER A 12 0.30 -14.05 -1.34
C SER A 12 -0.14 -13.62 0.07
N LYS A 13 0.28 -14.35 1.11
CA LYS A 13 -0.16 -14.23 2.53
C LYS A 13 -0.09 -12.81 3.17
N LEU A 14 0.34 -11.77 2.46
CA LEU A 14 0.60 -10.42 2.97
C LEU A 14 -0.67 -9.54 3.10
N PHE A 15 -1.74 -9.86 2.38
CA PHE A 15 -2.96 -9.03 2.33
C PHE A 15 -4.09 -9.58 3.22
N ASN A 16 -3.72 -10.23 4.32
CA ASN A 16 -4.67 -10.96 5.16
C ASN A 16 -5.67 -10.07 5.93
N ASN A 17 -5.48 -8.74 5.96
CA ASN A 17 -6.34 -7.84 6.73
C ASN A 17 -6.56 -6.50 6.00
N ILE A 18 -7.63 -6.40 5.20
CA ILE A 18 -8.24 -5.11 4.83
C ILE A 18 -8.96 -4.60 6.08
N ALA A 19 -8.20 -3.96 6.97
CA ALA A 19 -8.72 -3.40 8.22
C ALA A 19 -8.48 -1.89 8.22
N SER A 20 -9.50 -1.16 8.67
CA SER A 20 -9.48 0.29 8.88
C SER A 20 -8.25 0.72 9.71
N ILE A 21 -7.74 1.92 9.39
CA ILE A 21 -6.52 2.46 10.00
C ILE A 21 -6.67 2.51 11.53
N PRO A 22 -5.78 1.86 12.31
CA PRO A 22 -5.75 2.02 13.75
C PRO A 22 -5.42 3.47 14.09
N LYS A 23 -6.20 4.06 15.02
CA LYS A 23 -6.00 5.44 15.52
C LYS A 23 -4.56 5.76 15.92
N GLN A 24 -3.76 4.76 16.30
CA GLN A 24 -2.35 4.92 16.68
C GLN A 24 -1.45 5.49 15.56
N LEU A 25 -1.85 5.37 14.29
CA LEU A 25 -1.08 5.92 13.16
C LEU A 25 -1.37 7.40 12.88
N SER A 26 -2.39 8.01 13.51
CA SER A 26 -2.73 9.42 13.29
C SER A 26 -1.63 10.39 13.72
N ASN A 27 -0.75 9.95 14.62
CA ASN A 27 0.33 10.76 15.19
C ASN A 27 1.69 10.52 14.51
N ALA A 28 1.72 9.79 13.40
CA ALA A 28 2.96 9.52 12.68
C ALA A 28 3.56 10.82 12.09
N ILE A 29 4.86 11.02 12.30
CA ILE A 29 5.58 12.17 11.75
C ILE A 29 5.81 11.90 10.26
N GLN A 30 5.34 12.79 9.38
CA GLN A 30 5.66 12.72 7.95
C GLN A 30 7.17 12.88 7.76
N LYS A 31 7.83 11.84 7.27
CA LYS A 31 9.19 11.96 6.75
C LYS A 31 9.07 12.51 5.33
N GLY A 32 9.49 13.76 5.13
CA GLY A 32 9.63 14.39 3.80
C GLY A 32 10.78 13.82 2.97
N LEU A 33 11.12 12.55 3.15
CA LEU A 33 12.15 11.88 2.37
C LEU A 33 11.57 11.60 0.99
N LYS A 34 11.97 12.42 0.02
CA LYS A 34 11.88 12.11 -1.42
C LYS A 34 12.82 10.95 -1.74
N GLU A 35 12.60 9.79 -1.14
CA GLU A 35 13.17 8.56 -1.63
C GLU A 35 12.43 8.22 -2.91
N THR A 36 13.10 8.40 -4.04
CA THR A 36 12.57 8.02 -5.34
C THR A 36 12.58 6.50 -5.42
N PHE A 37 11.49 5.87 -5.00
CA PHE A 37 11.22 4.47 -5.30
C PHE A 37 10.77 4.38 -6.75
N SER A 38 11.47 3.58 -7.55
CA SER A 38 11.02 3.25 -8.89
C SER A 38 9.97 2.14 -8.77
N LEU A 39 8.69 2.54 -8.68
CA LEU A 39 7.59 1.59 -8.58
C LEU A 39 7.50 0.73 -9.84
N VAL A 40 7.76 -0.57 -9.71
CA VAL A 40 7.63 -1.52 -10.82
C VAL A 40 6.17 -1.76 -11.19
N CYS A 41 5.25 -1.58 -10.23
CA CYS A 41 3.82 -1.75 -10.44
C CYS A 41 3.21 -0.65 -11.31
N VAL A 42 3.88 0.50 -11.50
CA VAL A 42 3.36 1.60 -12.34
C VAL A 42 4.25 1.84 -13.53
N LYS A 43 3.72 1.63 -14.73
CA LYS A 43 4.41 1.94 -15.99
C LYS A 43 3.54 2.81 -16.88
N ASN A 44 4.03 4.00 -17.24
CA ASN A 44 3.31 4.95 -18.11
C ASN A 44 1.88 5.28 -17.62
N GLY A 45 1.65 5.29 -16.30
CA GLY A 45 0.34 5.53 -15.69
C GLY A 45 -0.62 4.33 -15.74
N LEU A 46 -0.17 3.15 -16.18
CA LEU A 46 -0.86 1.89 -15.97
C LEU A 46 -0.32 1.24 -14.70
N LEU A 47 -1.19 1.03 -13.72
CA LEU A 47 -0.91 0.24 -12.52
C LEU A 47 -1.23 -1.23 -12.78
N ASP A 48 -0.26 -2.11 -12.57
CA ASP A 48 -0.47 -3.55 -12.46
C ASP A 48 -0.62 -3.93 -10.99
N PHE A 49 -1.83 -4.32 -10.61
CA PHE A 49 -2.17 -4.58 -9.21
C PHE A 49 -1.38 -5.78 -8.64
N GLU A 50 -1.02 -6.76 -9.47
CA GLU A 50 -0.27 -7.95 -9.02
C GLU A 50 1.17 -7.63 -8.61
N LEU A 51 1.74 -6.54 -9.13
CA LEU A 51 3.13 -6.12 -8.85
C LEU A 51 3.27 -5.24 -7.60
N ILE A 52 2.16 -4.81 -6.98
CA ILE A 52 2.19 -3.95 -5.79
C ILE A 52 2.92 -4.63 -4.64
N GLU A 53 2.76 -5.94 -4.51
CA GLU A 53 3.43 -6.74 -3.50
C GLU A 53 4.97 -6.61 -3.58
N GLU A 54 5.50 -6.63 -4.80
CA GLU A 54 6.94 -6.53 -5.03
C GLU A 54 7.47 -5.17 -4.58
N ASP A 55 6.80 -4.08 -4.97
CA ASP A 55 7.17 -2.73 -4.55
C ASP A 55 7.10 -2.56 -3.03
N VAL A 56 6.04 -3.05 -2.39
CA VAL A 56 5.89 -2.99 -0.92
C VAL A 56 7.01 -3.76 -0.22
N LYS A 57 7.37 -4.94 -0.74
CA LYS A 57 8.49 -5.73 -0.20
C LYS A 57 9.81 -4.98 -0.31
N GLN A 58 10.11 -4.39 -1.48
CA GLN A 58 11.33 -3.60 -1.70
C GLN A 58 11.39 -2.38 -0.77
N ILE A 59 10.25 -1.69 -0.57
CA ILE A 59 10.14 -0.57 0.37
C ILE A 59 10.45 -1.05 1.79
N HIS A 60 9.86 -2.17 2.23
CA HIS A 60 10.08 -2.71 3.57
C HIS A 60 11.53 -3.12 3.79
N GLU A 61 12.16 -3.80 2.83
CA GLU A 61 13.56 -4.18 2.87
C GLU A 61 14.47 -2.95 2.96
N THR A 62 14.17 -1.90 2.19
CA THR A 62 14.89 -0.62 2.24
C THR A 62 14.79 0.03 3.62
N MET A 63 13.58 0.10 4.20
CA MET A 63 13.38 0.67 5.54
C MET A 63 14.13 -0.15 6.61
N LYS A 64 14.02 -1.48 6.56
CA LYS A 64 14.74 -2.39 7.47
C LYS A 64 16.26 -2.20 7.36
N SER A 65 16.80 -2.05 6.15
CA SER A 65 18.24 -1.81 5.93
C SER A 65 18.76 -0.51 6.56
N LYS A 66 17.87 0.47 6.76
CA LYS A 66 18.16 1.76 7.43
C LYS A 66 18.01 1.69 8.95
N GLY A 67 17.72 0.50 9.50
CA GLY A 67 17.47 0.28 10.92
C GLY A 67 16.06 0.66 11.37
N ASP A 68 15.12 0.89 10.45
CA ASP A 68 13.72 1.11 10.80
C ASP A 68 13.00 -0.21 11.07
N LYS A 69 12.15 -0.23 12.10
CA LYS A 69 11.18 -1.30 12.30
C LYS A 69 9.91 -0.98 11.52
N VAL A 70 9.64 -1.76 10.47
CA VAL A 70 8.41 -1.58 9.69
C VAL A 70 7.20 -2.08 10.47
N LEU A 71 6.19 -1.22 10.65
CA LEU A 71 4.96 -1.55 11.35
C LEU A 71 3.91 -2.11 10.38
N ARG A 72 3.69 -1.44 9.24
CA ARG A 72 2.76 -1.81 8.16
C ARG A 72 2.86 -0.83 6.99
N SER A 73 2.22 -1.16 5.88
CA SER A 73 1.94 -0.22 4.79
C SER A 73 0.46 -0.10 4.50
N HIS A 74 0.06 0.99 3.86
CA HIS A 74 -1.24 1.19 3.26
C HIS A 74 -1.08 1.46 1.77
N LEU A 75 -1.89 0.80 0.95
CA LEU A 75 -2.09 1.19 -0.44
C LEU A 75 -3.36 2.02 -0.51
N ILE A 76 -3.29 3.20 -1.11
CA ILE A 76 -4.44 4.03 -1.40
C ILE A 76 -4.53 4.16 -2.91
N LEU A 77 -5.70 3.83 -3.47
CA LEU A 77 -6.03 4.16 -4.85
C LEU A 77 -7.14 5.21 -4.83
N ASP A 78 -6.90 6.32 -5.51
CA ASP A 78 -7.79 7.47 -5.58
C ASP A 78 -8.07 7.78 -7.05
N ASN A 79 -9.26 7.40 -7.50
CA ASN A 79 -9.69 7.56 -8.88
C ASN A 79 -10.09 9.01 -9.19
N GLU A 80 -10.45 9.80 -8.18
CA GLU A 80 -10.77 11.22 -8.37
C GLU A 80 -9.51 12.04 -8.65
N ARG A 81 -8.38 11.61 -8.08
CA ARG A 81 -7.09 12.30 -8.20
C ARG A 81 -6.10 11.63 -9.17
N ASP A 82 -6.51 10.56 -9.85
CA ASP A 82 -5.65 9.71 -10.69
C ASP A 82 -4.36 9.30 -9.95
N LEU A 83 -4.48 8.87 -8.68
CA LEU A 83 -3.35 8.72 -7.77
C LEU A 83 -3.33 7.33 -7.12
N MET A 84 -2.13 6.77 -7.03
CA MET A 84 -1.82 5.68 -6.12
C MET A 84 -0.82 6.17 -5.08
N GLU A 85 -1.06 5.85 -3.81
CA GLU A 85 -0.10 6.09 -2.72
C GLU A 85 0.22 4.79 -1.98
N ILE A 86 1.49 4.56 -1.67
CA ILE A 86 1.94 3.59 -0.68
C ILE A 86 2.47 4.36 0.52
N ARG A 87 1.76 4.26 1.65
CA ARG A 87 2.17 4.84 2.93
C ARG A 87 2.77 3.76 3.81
N THR A 88 4.05 3.84 4.11
CA THR A 88 4.76 2.87 4.96
C THR A 88 5.06 3.49 6.31
N TYR A 89 4.57 2.85 7.36
CA TYR A 89 4.75 3.28 8.75
C TYR A 89 5.91 2.53 9.38
N THR A 90 6.83 3.29 9.95
CA THR A 90 8.07 2.77 10.55
C THR A 90 8.29 3.34 11.94
N GLU A 91 8.86 2.55 12.83
CA GLU A 91 9.30 2.96 14.16
C GLU A 91 10.82 3.08 14.19
N ARG A 92 11.32 4.23 14.68
CA ARG A 92 12.75 4.48 14.95
C ARG A 92 12.87 5.34 16.19
N SER A 93 13.65 4.89 17.17
CA SER A 93 13.90 5.62 18.43
C SER A 93 12.58 6.06 19.11
N ASP A 94 11.66 5.11 19.28
CA ASP A 94 10.33 5.28 19.91
C ASP A 94 9.43 6.32 19.22
N LYS A 95 9.75 6.68 17.97
CA LYS A 95 8.93 7.56 17.14
C LYS A 95 8.43 6.83 15.92
N THR A 96 7.14 7.03 15.64
CA THR A 96 6.50 6.55 14.41
C THR A 96 6.63 7.58 13.33
N PHE A 97 7.08 7.13 12.17
CA PHE A 97 7.19 7.92 10.95
C PHE A 97 6.34 7.31 9.86
N VAL A 98 5.84 8.15 8.96
CA VAL A 98 5.20 7.72 7.72
C VAL A 98 6.04 8.17 6.53
N ASN A 99 6.36 7.22 5.65
CA ASN A 99 6.96 7.47 4.35
C ASN A 99 5.87 7.27 3.30
N THR A 100 5.64 8.28 2.47
CA THR A 100 4.63 8.22 1.40
C THR A 100 5.34 8.19 0.07
N ILE A 101 4.96 7.23 -0.77
CA ILE A 101 5.39 7.13 -2.15
C ILE A 101 4.12 7.22 -2.99
N ASP A 102 4.09 8.11 -3.96
CA ASP A 102 2.93 8.34 -4.80
C ASP A 102 3.26 8.24 -6.30
N ALA A 103 2.28 7.82 -7.08
CA ALA A 103 2.38 7.76 -8.53
C ALA A 103 1.04 8.11 -9.18
N LYS A 104 1.12 8.79 -10.33
CA LYS A 104 -0.07 9.02 -11.16
C LYS A 104 -0.49 7.73 -11.85
N VAL A 105 -1.75 7.35 -11.67
CA VAL A 105 -2.35 6.14 -12.22
C VAL A 105 -3.63 6.52 -12.93
N LYS A 106 -3.68 6.24 -14.24
CA LYS A 106 -4.84 6.50 -15.10
C LYS A 106 -5.68 5.26 -15.35
N ARG A 107 -5.04 4.08 -15.23
CA ARG A 107 -5.64 2.77 -15.53
C ARG A 107 -5.05 1.74 -14.59
N VAL A 108 -5.86 0.75 -14.23
CA VAL A 108 -5.44 -0.38 -13.41
C VAL A 108 -5.71 -1.68 -14.16
N THR A 109 -4.76 -2.61 -14.13
CA THR A 109 -4.91 -3.99 -14.62
C THR A 109 -4.74 -4.98 -13.49
N ASN A 110 -5.27 -6.19 -13.67
CA ASN A 110 -5.20 -7.30 -12.71
C ASN A 110 -5.76 -6.97 -11.32
N ILE A 111 -6.61 -5.94 -11.23
CA ILE A 111 -7.30 -5.56 -9.99
C ILE A 111 -8.37 -6.61 -9.64
N PRO A 112 -8.44 -7.08 -8.39
CA PRO A 112 -9.52 -7.94 -7.92
C PRO A 112 -10.88 -7.26 -8.07
N SER A 113 -11.90 -8.01 -8.48
CA SER A 113 -13.24 -7.48 -8.72
C SER A 113 -13.83 -6.76 -7.50
N GLU A 114 -13.56 -7.25 -6.30
CA GLU A 114 -14.05 -6.65 -5.05
C GLU A 114 -13.46 -5.25 -4.81
N ILE A 115 -12.17 -5.06 -5.08
CA ILE A 115 -11.49 -3.77 -4.94
C ILE A 115 -11.92 -2.84 -6.08
N LEU A 116 -12.11 -3.39 -7.29
CA LEU A 116 -12.64 -2.62 -8.42
C LEU A 116 -14.06 -2.09 -8.13
N GLU A 117 -14.93 -2.93 -7.57
CA GLU A 117 -16.29 -2.55 -7.16
C GLU A 117 -16.26 -1.46 -6.08
N GLU A 118 -15.40 -1.60 -5.06
CA GLU A 118 -15.25 -0.58 -4.01
C GLU A 118 -14.70 0.74 -4.57
N LEU A 119 -13.68 0.69 -5.43
CA LEU A 119 -13.11 1.85 -6.08
C LEU A 119 -14.13 2.56 -6.99
N GLN A 120 -14.99 1.81 -7.69
CA GLN A 120 -16.07 2.37 -8.51
C GLN A 120 -17.17 3.00 -7.67
N LYS A 121 -17.46 2.44 -6.49
CA LYS A 121 -18.54 2.90 -5.61
C LYS A 121 -18.14 4.12 -4.79
N GLU A 122 -16.95 4.11 -4.22
CA GLU A 122 -16.47 5.11 -3.25
C GLU A 122 -15.48 6.11 -3.88
N GLY A 123 -15.03 5.89 -5.12
CA GLY A 123 -14.02 6.73 -5.80
C GLY A 123 -12.60 6.57 -5.24
N ARG A 124 -12.47 5.97 -4.06
CA ARG A 124 -11.21 5.74 -3.36
C ARG A 124 -11.29 4.46 -2.54
N VAL A 125 -10.21 3.69 -2.57
CA VAL A 125 -10.03 2.50 -1.71
C VAL A 125 -8.72 2.59 -0.96
N GLU A 126 -8.72 2.11 0.28
CA GLU A 126 -7.54 2.06 1.13
C GLU A 126 -7.36 0.66 1.70
N LEU A 127 -6.23 0.03 1.35
CA LEU A 127 -5.91 -1.34 1.70
C LEU A 127 -4.76 -1.37 2.68
N SER A 128 -4.93 -2.16 3.73
CA SER A 128 -3.90 -2.39 4.73
C SER A 128 -3.01 -3.57 4.36
N LEU A 129 -1.70 -3.32 4.32
CA LEU A 129 -0.69 -4.28 3.89
C LEU A 129 0.23 -4.60 5.07
N THR A 130 0.32 -5.88 5.43
CA THR A 130 1.21 -6.34 6.48
C THR A 130 1.99 -7.53 5.95
N LEU A 131 3.32 -7.43 5.88
CA LEU A 131 4.10 -8.62 5.51
C LEU A 131 3.98 -9.65 6.64
N VAL A 132 3.31 -10.78 6.35
CA VAL A 132 3.30 -11.94 7.23
C VAL A 132 4.63 -12.66 6.99
N ASN A 133 5.49 -12.65 8.01
CA ASN A 133 6.73 -13.44 8.03
C ASN A 133 6.42 -14.94 7.94
#